data_AF-A0AAJ5ZPC6-F1
#
_entry.id   AF-A0AAJ5ZPC6-F1
#
_cell.length_a   1.000
_cell.length_b   1.000
_cell.length_c   1.000
_cell.angle_alpha   90.00
_cell.angle_beta   90.00
_cell.angle_gamma   90.00
#
_symmetry.space_group_name_H-M   'P 1'
#
loop_
_entity.id
_entity.type
_entity.pdbx_description
1 polymer ?
#
loop_
_entity_poly.entity_id
_entity_poly.type
_entity_poly.pdbx_seq_one_letter_code
_entity_poly.pdbx_strand_id
1 'polypeptide(L)'
;MSSFLPLTIRFVHGGTMVVSSIADAKKALGGTWKDKDSPAYLKAARLVDDAANGICRPAIAFAAFKKAATEQGLLQPAEPSAALDMLDQLSSRNGKGPPR
;
A
#
# COMPACT_ATOMS: atom_id res chain seq x y z
N MET A 1 -1.48 19.65 -1.06
CA MET A 1 -2.35 18.46 -1.14
C MET A 1 -1.49 17.30 -1.62
N SER A 2 -1.34 16.26 -0.81
CA SER A 2 -0.48 15.11 -1.10
C SER A 2 -1.06 14.28 -2.25
N SER A 3 -0.32 14.14 -3.35
CA SER A 3 -0.71 13.34 -4.53
C SER A 3 -0.60 11.81 -4.32
N PHE A 4 -0.53 11.34 -3.08
CA PHE A 4 -0.35 9.93 -2.77
C PHE A 4 -1.70 9.29 -2.52
N LEU A 5 -1.98 8.21 -3.25
CA LEU A 5 -3.09 7.32 -2.91
C LEU A 5 -2.81 6.74 -1.51
N PRO A 6 -3.72 6.92 -0.54
CA PRO A 6 -3.53 6.41 0.80
C PRO A 6 -3.41 4.89 0.75
N LEU A 7 -2.36 4.35 1.37
CA LEU A 7 -2.11 2.91 1.47
C LEU A 7 -2.36 2.44 2.89
N THR A 8 -3.10 1.36 3.06
CA THR A 8 -3.30 0.73 4.37
C THR A 8 -2.28 -0.38 4.58
N ILE A 9 -1.44 -0.21 5.59
CA ILE A 9 -0.45 -1.21 6.02
C ILE A 9 -1.00 -1.93 7.24
N ARG A 10 -0.89 -3.25 7.24
CA ARG A 10 -1.24 -4.12 8.37
C ARG A 10 0.05 -4.69 8.94
N PHE A 11 0.41 -4.26 10.14
CA PHE A 11 1.56 -4.76 10.87
C PHE A 11 1.31 -6.17 11.40
N VAL A 12 2.39 -6.92 11.63
CA VAL A 12 2.32 -8.30 12.17
C VAL A 12 1.66 -8.38 13.55
N HIS A 13 1.71 -7.29 14.32
CA HIS A 13 1.09 -7.21 15.65
C HIS A 13 -0.43 -6.91 15.58
N GLY A 14 -1.02 -6.92 14.38
CA GLY A 14 -2.46 -6.69 14.18
C GLY A 14 -2.87 -5.23 14.05
N GLY A 15 -1.97 -4.27 14.30
CA GLY A 15 -2.23 -2.85 14.08
C GLY A 15 -2.29 -2.50 12.59
N THR A 16 -3.24 -1.65 12.20
CA THR A 16 -3.31 -1.08 10.86
C THR A 16 -2.93 0.40 10.89
N MET A 17 -2.27 0.88 9.83
CA MET A 17 -1.92 2.28 9.67
C MET A 17 -2.14 2.72 8.23
N VAL A 18 -2.82 3.85 8.06
CA VAL A 18 -2.97 4.51 6.76
C VAL A 18 -1.78 5.41 6.52
N VAL A 19 -1.11 5.21 5.39
CA VAL A 19 0.06 5.97 4.96
C VAL A 19 -0.35 6.85 3.78
N SER A 20 -0.42 8.16 4.02
CA SER A 20 -0.76 9.17 3.00
C SER A 20 0.35 10.20 2.76
N SER A 21 1.41 10.17 3.57
CA SER A 21 2.57 11.07 3.50
C SER A 21 3.89 10.36 3.82
N ILE A 22 5.02 10.98 3.49
CA ILE A 22 6.36 10.47 3.83
C ILE A 22 6.58 10.39 5.35
N ALA A 23 6.02 11.34 6.10
CA ALA A 23 6.05 11.29 7.57
C ALA A 23 5.35 10.03 8.11
N ASP A 24 4.20 9.66 7.54
CA ASP A 24 3.51 8.42 7.88
C ASP A 24 4.30 7.19 7.43
N ALA A 25 4.96 7.24 6.27
CA ALA A 25 5.80 6.14 5.79
C ALA A 25 6.98 5.91 6.75
N LYS A 26 7.60 6.98 7.25
CA LYS A 26 8.68 6.93 8.24
C LYS A 26 8.21 6.34 9.57
N LYS A 27 7.04 6.75 10.05
CA LYS A 27 6.40 6.15 11.24
C LYS A 27 6.10 4.67 11.02
N ALA A 28 5.58 4.31 9.85
CA ALA A 28 5.26 2.93 9.51
C ALA A 28 6.52 2.05 9.46
N LEU A 29 7.64 2.54 8.93
CA LEU A 29 8.93 1.85 8.97
C LEU A 29 9.43 1.60 10.40
N GLY A 30 9.19 2.56 11.31
CA GLY A 30 9.48 2.37 12.74
C GLY A 30 8.64 1.29 13.42
N GLY A 31 7.52 0.89 12.80
CA GLY A 31 6.62 -0.15 13.31
C GLY A 31 7.17 -1.57 13.23
N THR A 32 6.28 -2.54 13.42
CA THR A 32 6.63 -3.96 13.43
C THR A 32 6.50 -4.55 12.03
N TRP A 33 7.64 -4.66 11.33
CA TRP A 33 7.77 -5.32 10.03
C TRP A 33 8.10 -6.80 10.21
N LYS A 34 7.74 -7.65 9.23
CA LYS A 34 8.08 -9.08 9.28
C LYS A 34 9.59 -9.28 9.23
N ASP A 35 10.25 -8.58 8.32
CA ASP A 35 11.68 -8.73 8.10
C ASP A 35 12.33 -7.35 7.91
N LYS A 36 13.06 -6.90 8.93
CA LYS A 36 13.74 -5.59 8.90
C LYS A 36 15.13 -5.64 8.26
N ASP A 37 15.63 -6.83 7.93
CA ASP A 37 16.95 -7.00 7.30
C ASP A 37 16.85 -7.11 5.78
N SER A 38 15.64 -7.34 5.26
CA SER A 38 15.36 -7.43 3.84
C SER A 38 15.96 -6.24 3.07
N PRO A 39 16.65 -6.49 1.95
CA PRO A 39 17.25 -5.43 1.14
C PRO A 39 16.20 -4.44 0.60
N ALA A 40 14.95 -4.89 0.43
CA ALA A 40 13.84 -4.02 0.05
C ALA A 40 13.44 -3.06 1.18
N TYR A 41 13.40 -3.54 2.43
CA TYR A 41 13.12 -2.72 3.61
C TYR A 41 14.23 -1.68 3.83
N LEU A 42 15.51 -2.11 3.79
CA LEU A 42 16.65 -1.20 3.98
C LEU A 42 16.69 -0.10 2.92
N LYS A 43 16.40 -0.43 1.65
CA LYS A 43 16.28 0.55 0.57
C LYS A 43 15.11 1.51 0.81
N ALA A 44 13.94 0.99 1.19
CA ALA A 44 12.78 1.82 1.50
C ALA A 44 13.06 2.78 2.67
N ALA A 45 13.71 2.29 3.74
CA ALA A 45 14.06 3.08 4.90
C ALA A 45 15.01 4.23 4.56
N ARG A 46 16.05 3.96 3.78
CA ARG A 46 16.97 5.00 3.29
C ARG A 46 16.27 6.04 2.43
N LEU A 47 15.48 5.60 1.44
CA LEU A 47 14.79 6.52 0.53
C LEU A 47 13.74 7.37 1.25
N VAL A 48 13.03 6.81 2.24
CA VAL A 48 12.07 7.55 3.07
C VAL A 48 12.78 8.58 3.95
N ASP A 49 13.95 8.27 4.50
CA ASP A 49 14.73 9.25 5.26
C ASP A 49 15.28 10.37 4.37
N ASP A 50 15.85 10.03 3.21
CA ASP A 50 16.30 11.01 2.21
C ASP A 50 15.15 11.91 1.73
N ALA A 51 13.96 11.34 1.54
CA ALA A 51 12.77 12.12 1.16
C ALA A 51 12.28 13.02 2.31
N ALA A 52 12.42 12.58 3.57
CA ALA A 52 12.10 13.40 4.73
C ALA A 52 13.08 14.57 4.90
N ASN A 53 14.35 14.39 4.53
CA ASN A 53 15.38 15.44 4.51
C ASN A 53 15.31 16.34 3.27
N GLY A 54 14.37 16.11 2.35
CA GLY A 54 14.21 16.89 1.12
C GLY A 54 15.22 16.57 0.01
N ILE A 55 16.00 15.50 0.16
CA ILE A 55 17.04 15.07 -0.78
C ILE A 55 16.43 14.23 -1.91
N CYS A 56 15.44 13.38 -1.59
CA CYS A 56 14.79 12.49 -2.55
C CYS A 56 13.36 12.92 -2.88
N ARG A 57 12.90 12.60 -4.10
CA ARG A 57 11.50 12.79 -4.49
C ARG A 57 10.59 11.85 -3.67
N PRO A 58 9.59 12.38 -2.95
CA PRO A 58 8.64 11.58 -2.17
C PRO A 58 8.00 10.42 -2.95
N ALA A 59 7.75 10.59 -4.25
CA ALA A 59 7.21 9.54 -5.10
C ALA A 59 8.10 8.28 -5.20
N ILE A 60 9.42 8.45 -5.24
CA ILE A 60 10.36 7.33 -5.34
C ILE A 60 10.43 6.58 -4.01
N ALA A 61 10.49 7.32 -2.90
CA ALA A 61 10.47 6.76 -1.56
C ALA A 61 9.18 5.97 -1.30
N PHE A 62 8.02 6.51 -1.69
CA PHE A 62 6.73 5.84 -1.54
C PHE A 62 6.61 4.59 -2.43
N ALA A 63 7.15 4.62 -3.65
CA ALA A 63 7.19 3.45 -4.52
C ALA A 63 8.05 2.32 -3.94
N ALA A 64 9.23 2.66 -3.40
CA ALA A 64 10.09 1.68 -2.73
C ALA A 64 9.44 1.11 -1.46
N PHE A 65 8.80 1.96 -0.66
CA PHE A 65 8.01 1.54 0.50
C PHE A 65 6.89 0.58 0.13
N LYS A 66 6.09 0.92 -0.90
CA LYS A 66 5.02 0.06 -1.41
C LYS A 66 5.57 -1.30 -1.84
N LYS A 67 6.70 -1.31 -2.57
CA LYS A 67 7.36 -2.56 -3.00
C LYS A 67 7.78 -3.43 -1.81
N ALA A 68 8.43 -2.84 -0.81
CA ALA A 68 8.84 -3.56 0.40
C ALA A 68 7.63 -4.12 1.18
N ALA A 69 6.56 -3.31 1.32
CA ALA A 69 5.33 -3.74 1.97
C ALA A 69 4.63 -4.88 1.21
N THR A 70 4.64 -4.86 -0.12
CA THR A 70 4.10 -5.94 -0.95
C THR A 70 4.92 -7.21 -0.80
N GLU A 71 6.25 -7.13 -0.88
CA GLU A 71 7.15 -8.30 -0.76
C GLU A 71 7.03 -8.99 0.60
N GLN A 72 6.73 -8.23 1.67
CA GLN A 72 6.51 -8.78 3.00
C GLN A 72 5.03 -9.13 3.29
N GLY A 73 4.12 -8.85 2.34
CA GLY A 73 2.68 -9.07 2.52
C GLY A 73 2.09 -8.27 3.69
N LEU A 74 2.57 -7.04 3.88
CA LEU A 74 2.08 -6.07 4.87
C LEU A 74 1.03 -5.13 4.28
N LEU A 75 0.94 -5.06 2.94
CA LEU A 75 -0.09 -4.29 2.27
C LEU A 75 -1.44 -4.98 2.42
N GLN A 76 -2.38 -4.29 3.06
CA GLN A 76 -3.76 -4.74 3.04
C GLN A 76 -4.29 -4.48 1.63
N PRO A 77 -4.81 -5.51 0.92
CA PRO A 77 -5.49 -5.27 -0.34
C PRO A 77 -6.64 -4.30 -0.06
N ALA A 78 -6.72 -3.22 -0.85
CA ALA A 78 -7.91 -2.39 -0.83
C ALA A 78 -9.08 -3.31 -1.15
N GLU A 79 -10.07 -3.40 -0.26
CA GLU A 79 -11.26 -4.19 -0.55
C GLU A 79 -11.84 -3.70 -1.88
N PRO A 80 -12.27 -4.62 -2.77
CA PRO A 80 -12.90 -4.22 -4.01
C PRO A 80 -14.04 -3.25 -3.65
N SER A 81 -13.98 -2.05 -4.22
CA SER A 81 -15.01 -1.04 -3.96
C SER A 81 -16.37 -1.66 -4.27
N ALA A 82 -17.40 -1.31 -3.49
CA ALA A 82 -18.76 -1.79 -3.74
C ALA A 82 -19.21 -1.53 -5.19
N ALA A 83 -18.69 -0.49 -5.84
CA ALA A 83 -18.93 -0.21 -7.26
C ALA A 83 -18.29 -1.24 -8.21
N LEU A 84 -17.11 -1.77 -7.88
CA LEU A 84 -16.45 -2.86 -8.62
C LEU A 84 -17.20 -4.18 -8.44
N ASP A 85 -17.68 -4.47 -7.22
CA ASP A 85 -18.52 -5.64 -6.94
C ASP A 85 -19.87 -5.58 -7.70
N MET A 86 -20.53 -4.41 -7.69
CA MET A 86 -21.75 -4.18 -8.48
C MET A 86 -21.51 -4.35 -9.99
N LEU A 87 -20.36 -3.91 -10.51
CA LEU A 87 -20.02 -4.07 -11.94
C LEU A 87 -19.83 -5.55 -12.31
N ASP A 88 -19.14 -6.33 -11.47
CA ASP A 88 -18.96 -7.77 -11.67
C ASP A 88 -20.31 -8.52 -11.68
N GLN A 89 -21.20 -8.17 -10.73
CA GLN A 89 -22.56 -8.69 -10.68
C GLN A 89 -23.37 -8.36 -11.95
N LEU A 90 -23.28 -7.11 -12.45
CA LEU A 90 -23.99 -6.68 -13.66
C LEU A 90 -23.43 -7.37 -14.92
N SER A 91 -22.11 -7.50 -15.02
CA SER A 91 -21.44 -8.18 -16.13
C SER A 91 -21.83 -9.66 -16.19
N SER A 92 -21.82 -10.34 -15.03
CA SER A 92 -22.22 -11.75 -14.91
C SER A 92 -23.70 -12.00 -15.23
N ARG A 93 -24.57 -11.01 -14.98
CA ARG A 93 -26.01 -11.10 -15.28
C ARG A 93 -26.31 -10.99 -16.78
N ASN A 94 -25.48 -10.28 -17.54
CA ASN A 94 -25.69 -10.06 -18.98
C ASN A 94 -25.32 -11.27 -19.87
N GLY A 95 -24.73 -12.33 -19.29
CA GLY A 95 -24.41 -13.58 -19.99
C GLY A 95 -25.54 -14.62 -20.01
N LYS A 96 -26.65 -14.40 -19.27
CA LYS A 96 -27.75 -15.36 -19.17
C LYS A 96 -28.98 -14.82 -19.90
N GLY A 97 -28.96 -14.93 -21.23
CA GLY A 97 -30.16 -14.80 -22.04
C GLY A 97 -31.23 -15.80 -21.57
N PRO A 98 -32.52 -15.46 -21.67
CA PRO A 98 -33.60 -16.33 -21.19
C PRO A 98 -33.57 -17.67 -21.96
N PRO A 99 -33.83 -18.82 -21.30
CA PRO A 99 -34.07 -20.06 -22.01
C PRO A 99 -35.32 -19.90 -22.89
N ARG A 100 -35.23 -20.43 -24.11
CA ARG A 100 -36.29 -20.42 -25.13
C ARG A 100 -37.60 -21.03 -24.65
#